data_AF-A0A381Y5S3-F1
#
_entry.id   AF-A0A381Y5S3-F1
#
_cell.length_a   1.000
_cell.length_b   1.000
_cell.length_c   1.000
_cell.angle_alpha   90.00
_cell.angle_beta   90.00
_cell.angle_gamma   90.00
#
_symmetry.space_group_name_H-M   'P 1'
#
loop_
_entity.id
_entity.type
_entity.pdbx_description
1 polymer ?
#
loop_
_entity_poly.entity_id
_entity_poly.type
_entity_poly.pdbx_seq_one_letter_code
_entity_poly.pdbx_strand_id
1 'polypeptide(L)'
;MTVSIRPFKAFRPDKKWVEEVVLPTFDNLTERQLDKILKKSKYNFLNVVSPEAFYPGISIKNSRKHASQHLKEMIDNKVIFQDRSDCFYIYCLHKYRKKQFGIVASVDIKSNNKNILKHEDIYI
;
A
#
# COMPACT_ATOMS: atom_id res chain seq x y z
N MET A 1 30.00 -6.63 -5.59
CA MET A 1 28.79 -7.07 -4.86
C MET A 1 27.61 -6.85 -5.79
N THR A 2 26.91 -7.91 -6.18
CA THR A 2 25.81 -7.80 -7.15
C THR A 2 24.49 -7.87 -6.39
N VAL A 3 23.70 -6.80 -6.45
CA VAL A 3 22.33 -6.77 -5.95
C VAL A 3 21.43 -7.13 -7.13
N SER A 4 20.62 -8.18 -7.00
CA SER A 4 19.66 -8.55 -8.04
C SER A 4 18.37 -7.78 -7.81
N ILE A 5 18.04 -6.87 -8.71
CA ILE A 5 16.81 -6.09 -8.72
C ILE A 5 15.93 -6.64 -9.85
N ARG A 6 14.71 -7.07 -9.53
CA ARG A 6 13.78 -7.67 -10.49
C ARG A 6 12.47 -6.85 -10.56
N PRO A 7 11.93 -6.66 -11.77
CA PRO A 7 10.63 -6.04 -11.93
C PRO A 7 9.52 -7.01 -11.50
N PHE A 8 8.31 -6.49 -11.31
CA PHE A 8 7.14 -7.32 -10.97
C PHE A 8 5.85 -6.68 -11.51
N LYS A 9 4.76 -7.44 -11.48
CA LYS A 9 3.42 -6.98 -11.88
C LYS A 9 2.64 -6.49 -10.67
N ALA A 10 2.70 -5.19 -10.38
CA ALA A 10 1.99 -4.59 -9.26
C ALA A 10 0.48 -4.49 -9.53
N PHE A 11 -0.30 -4.58 -8.44
CA PHE A 11 -1.65 -4.05 -8.41
C PHE A 11 -1.58 -2.55 -8.11
N ARG A 12 -2.21 -1.73 -8.95
CA ARG A 12 -2.26 -0.29 -8.77
C ARG A 12 -3.62 0.27 -9.18
N PRO A 13 -4.03 1.42 -8.63
CA PRO A 13 -5.27 2.07 -9.04
C PRO A 13 -5.24 2.53 -10.50
N ASP A 14 -6.42 2.52 -11.12
CA ASP A 14 -6.65 3.32 -12.33
C ASP A 14 -6.52 4.81 -11.99
N LYS A 15 -6.03 5.59 -12.96
CA LYS A 15 -5.75 7.02 -12.79
C LYS A 15 -6.95 7.78 -12.23
N LYS A 16 -8.17 7.41 -12.63
CA LYS A 16 -9.39 8.08 -12.15
C LYS A 16 -9.73 7.80 -10.69
N TRP A 17 -9.22 6.70 -10.13
CA TRP A 17 -9.50 6.27 -8.75
C TRP A 17 -8.35 6.57 -7.78
N VAL A 18 -7.25 7.17 -8.25
CA VAL A 18 -6.05 7.40 -7.43
C VAL A 18 -6.38 8.13 -6.12
N GLU A 19 -7.23 9.16 -6.16
CA GLU A 19 -7.60 9.95 -4.97
C GLU A 19 -8.52 9.21 -3.99
N GLU A 20 -9.20 8.17 -4.45
CA GLU A 20 -10.11 7.35 -3.66
C GLU A 20 -9.38 6.19 -2.98
N VAL A 21 -8.37 5.64 -3.63
CA VAL A 21 -7.57 4.49 -3.14
C VAL A 21 -6.46 4.91 -2.16
N VAL A 22 -6.25 6.21 -1.93
CA VAL A 22 -5.16 6.72 -1.08
C VAL A 22 -5.17 6.06 0.31
N LEU A 23 -4.02 5.51 0.70
CA LEU A 23 -3.73 5.09 2.07
C LEU A 23 -2.98 6.20 2.80
N PRO A 24 -3.62 6.98 3.68
CA PRO A 24 -2.90 7.92 4.52
C PRO A 24 -2.02 7.17 5.52
N THR A 25 -0.97 7.83 6.02
CA THR A 25 -0.19 7.33 7.16
C THR A 25 -1.13 7.13 8.34
N PHE A 26 -1.27 5.88 8.81
CA PHE A 26 -2.32 5.51 9.76
C PHE A 26 -1.84 5.38 11.21
N ASP A 27 -0.53 5.43 11.46
CA ASP A 27 0.05 5.25 12.80
C ASP A 27 -0.36 6.34 13.80
N ASN A 28 -0.74 7.53 13.32
CA ASN A 28 -1.03 8.71 14.16
C ASN A 28 -2.30 9.45 13.72
N LEU A 29 -3.32 8.74 13.24
CA LEU A 29 -4.60 9.38 12.86
C LEU A 29 -5.44 9.71 14.10
N THR A 30 -5.86 10.97 14.21
CA THR A 30 -6.91 11.35 15.16
C THR A 30 -8.27 10.81 14.71
N GLU A 31 -9.20 10.57 15.63
CA GLU A 31 -10.57 10.14 15.31
C GLU A 31 -11.24 11.03 14.27
N ARG A 32 -11.06 12.36 14.38
CA ARG A 32 -11.60 13.34 13.42
C ARG A 32 -11.01 13.19 12.02
N GLN A 33 -9.72 12.89 11.92
CA GLN A 33 -9.08 12.63 10.62
C GLN A 33 -9.55 11.30 10.05
N LEU A 34 -9.66 10.28 10.90
CA LEU A 34 -10.14 8.97 10.51
C LEU A 34 -11.57 9.08 9.95
N ASP A 35 -12.50 9.67 10.68
CA ASP A 35 -13.89 9.85 10.25
C ASP A 35 -14.00 10.54 8.87
N LYS A 36 -13.17 11.56 8.61
CA LYS A 36 -13.08 12.21 7.30
C LYS A 36 -12.59 11.27 6.20
N ILE A 37 -11.59 10.44 6.49
CA ILE A 37 -11.04 9.46 5.55
C ILE A 37 -12.09 8.39 5.23
N LEU A 38 -12.74 7.83 6.25
CA LEU A 38 -13.75 6.78 6.13
C LEU A 38 -14.97 7.25 5.31
N LYS A 39 -15.36 8.51 5.45
CA LYS A 39 -16.49 9.10 4.71
C LYS A 39 -16.15 9.52 3.29
N LYS A 40 -14.86 9.70 2.95
CA LYS A 40 -14.44 10.24 1.66
C LYS A 40 -14.68 9.25 0.52
N SER A 41 -14.29 7.99 0.69
CA SER A 41 -14.52 6.94 -0.30
C SER A 41 -14.54 5.57 0.34
N LYS A 42 -15.45 4.72 -0.13
CA LYS A 42 -15.49 3.30 0.23
C LYS A 42 -14.28 2.53 -0.28
N TYR A 43 -13.60 3.02 -1.32
CA TYR A 43 -12.42 2.42 -1.93
C TYR A 43 -11.11 2.84 -1.29
N ASN A 44 -11.17 3.57 -0.16
CA ASN A 44 -9.98 3.87 0.62
C ASN A 44 -9.27 2.57 1.01
N PHE A 45 -7.96 2.48 0.73
CA PHE A 45 -7.24 1.23 0.92
C PHE A 45 -7.11 0.80 2.39
N LEU A 46 -7.39 1.69 3.37
CA LEU A 46 -7.59 1.31 4.78
C LEU A 46 -8.63 0.20 4.95
N ASN A 47 -9.64 0.15 4.09
CA ASN A 47 -10.68 -0.87 4.14
C ASN A 47 -10.14 -2.29 3.82
N VAL A 48 -8.93 -2.36 3.22
CA VAL A 48 -8.17 -3.59 2.98
C VAL A 48 -7.11 -3.81 4.07
N VAL A 49 -6.27 -2.81 4.36
CA VAL A 49 -5.14 -2.98 5.30
C VAL A 49 -5.54 -2.96 6.78
N SER A 50 -6.60 -2.24 7.13
CA SER A 50 -7.12 -2.16 8.50
C SER A 50 -8.66 -2.05 8.53
N PRO A 51 -9.38 -3.16 8.27
CA PRO A 51 -10.85 -3.18 8.33
C PRO A 51 -11.43 -2.71 9.67
N GLU A 52 -10.68 -2.87 10.76
CA GLU A 52 -11.07 -2.43 12.11
C GLU A 52 -11.35 -0.93 12.18
N ALA A 53 -10.68 -0.13 11.35
CA ALA A 53 -10.94 1.30 11.27
C ALA A 53 -12.37 1.62 10.82
N PHE A 54 -12.95 0.80 9.94
CA PHE A 54 -14.34 0.93 9.47
C PHE A 54 -15.33 0.17 10.35
N TYR A 55 -14.87 -0.93 10.95
CA TYR A 55 -15.69 -1.85 11.72
C TYR A 55 -15.04 -2.14 13.08
N PRO A 56 -15.12 -1.20 14.05
CA PRO A 56 -14.56 -1.40 15.38
C PRO A 56 -15.11 -2.68 16.04
N GLY A 57 -14.23 -3.51 16.59
CA GLY A 57 -14.60 -4.78 17.23
C GLY A 57 -14.82 -5.95 16.26
N ILE A 58 -14.52 -5.79 14.97
CA ILE A 58 -14.50 -6.92 14.02
C ILE A 58 -13.48 -7.99 14.46
N SER A 59 -13.90 -9.26 14.47
CA SER A 59 -12.99 -10.35 14.80
C SER A 59 -11.89 -10.50 13.75
N ILE A 60 -10.70 -11.01 14.14
CA ILE A 60 -9.57 -11.22 13.21
C ILE A 60 -9.97 -12.05 11.98
N LYS A 61 -10.77 -13.11 12.19
CA LYS A 61 -11.27 -13.96 11.09
C LYS A 61 -12.14 -13.17 10.12
N ASN A 62 -13.07 -12.37 10.64
CA ASN A 62 -13.97 -11.56 9.82
C ASN A 62 -13.22 -10.40 9.15
N SER A 63 -12.24 -9.81 9.82
CA SER A 63 -11.35 -8.77 9.27
C SER A 63 -10.61 -9.28 8.04
N ARG A 64 -9.96 -10.46 8.12
CA ARG A 64 -9.28 -11.07 6.95
C ARG A 64 -10.25 -11.38 5.81
N LYS A 65 -11.44 -11.90 6.14
CA LYS A 65 -12.48 -12.19 5.14
C LYS A 65 -12.92 -10.89 4.44
N HIS A 66 -13.20 -9.85 5.20
CA HIS A 66 -13.60 -8.54 4.71
C HIS A 66 -12.53 -7.94 3.79
N ALA A 67 -11.28 -7.89 4.24
CA ALA A 67 -10.15 -7.37 3.46
C ALA A 67 -10.03 -8.07 2.10
N SER A 68 -10.12 -9.41 2.09
CA SER A 68 -10.07 -10.21 0.85
C SER A 68 -11.25 -9.93 -0.08
N GLN A 69 -12.47 -9.87 0.46
CA GLN A 69 -13.67 -9.58 -0.32
C GLN A 69 -13.64 -8.16 -0.90
N HIS A 70 -13.21 -7.19 -0.11
CA HIS A 70 -13.13 -5.80 -0.54
C HIS A 70 -12.04 -5.58 -1.58
N LEU A 71 -10.86 -6.20 -1.41
CA LEU A 71 -9.81 -6.17 -2.43
C LEU A 71 -10.32 -6.78 -3.76
N LYS A 72 -11.05 -7.89 -3.68
CA LYS A 72 -11.67 -8.50 -4.87
C LYS A 72 -12.69 -7.56 -5.51
N GLU A 73 -13.55 -6.91 -4.73
CA GLU A 73 -14.50 -5.90 -5.23
C GLU A 73 -13.77 -4.77 -5.98
N MET A 74 -12.63 -4.29 -5.45
CA MET A 74 -11.82 -3.27 -6.12
C MET A 74 -11.26 -3.75 -7.45
N ILE A 75 -10.84 -5.02 -7.56
CA ILE A 75 -10.35 -5.61 -8.81
C ILE A 75 -11.49 -5.79 -9.81
N ASP A 76 -12.60 -6.40 -9.40
CA ASP A 76 -13.74 -6.70 -10.25
C ASP A 76 -14.35 -5.40 -10.84
N ASN A 77 -14.39 -4.34 -10.04
CA ASN A 77 -14.86 -3.01 -10.47
C ASN A 77 -13.80 -2.18 -11.23
N LYS A 78 -12.62 -2.75 -11.51
CA LYS A 78 -11.49 -2.07 -12.19
C LYS A 78 -11.07 -0.78 -11.47
N VAL A 79 -11.17 -0.76 -10.15
CA VAL A 79 -10.65 0.30 -9.29
C VAL A 79 -9.14 0.18 -9.21
N ILE A 80 -8.67 -1.04 -8.97
CA ILE A 80 -7.26 -1.44 -9.07
C ILE A 80 -7.13 -2.53 -10.13
N PHE A 81 -5.98 -2.60 -10.76
CA PHE A 81 -5.68 -3.64 -11.73
C PHE A 81 -4.20 -4.03 -11.65
N GLN A 82 -3.91 -5.24 -12.10
CA GLN A 82 -2.54 -5.74 -12.21
C GLN A 82 -1.95 -5.36 -13.57
N ASP A 83 -0.72 -4.85 -13.57
CA ASP A 83 0.00 -4.60 -14.83
C ASP A 83 0.25 -5.91 -15.60
N ARG A 84 0.22 -5.84 -16.94
CA ARG A 84 0.35 -7.02 -17.81
C ARG A 84 1.78 -7.51 -17.95
N SER A 85 2.74 -6.60 -17.85
CA SER A 85 4.18 -6.83 -17.98
C SER A 85 4.88 -6.55 -16.66
N ASP A 86 6.03 -7.19 -16.45
CA ASP A 86 6.88 -6.85 -15.31
C ASP A 86 7.42 -5.43 -15.47
N CYS A 87 7.21 -4.62 -14.44
CA CYS A 87 7.59 -3.21 -14.43
C CYS A 87 8.47 -2.89 -13.22
N PHE A 88 9.31 -1.87 -13.39
CA PHE A 88 9.88 -1.12 -12.27
C PHE A 88 8.99 0.09 -12.01
N TYR A 89 8.74 0.40 -10.74
CA TYR A 89 7.88 1.51 -10.36
C TYR A 89 8.71 2.60 -9.70
N ILE A 90 8.48 3.84 -10.09
CA ILE A 90 9.19 4.99 -9.53
C ILE A 90 8.20 5.76 -8.66
N TYR A 91 8.62 6.10 -7.44
CA TYR A 91 7.89 7.01 -6.57
C TYR A 91 8.70 8.28 -6.33
N CYS A 92 8.01 9.35 -5.93
CA CYS A 92 8.62 10.62 -5.58
C CYS A 92 8.08 11.09 -4.23
N LEU A 93 8.98 11.36 -3.29
CA LEU A 93 8.67 12.01 -2.02
C LEU A 93 8.98 13.49 -2.13
N HIS A 94 8.05 14.31 -1.65
CA HIS A 94 8.19 15.76 -1.58
C HIS A 94 8.22 16.18 -0.10
N LYS A 95 9.35 16.72 0.36
CA LYS A 95 9.47 17.25 1.74
C LYS A 95 10.45 18.42 1.78
N TYR A 96 10.08 19.51 2.47
CA TYR A 96 10.93 20.71 2.66
C TYR A 96 11.61 21.22 1.37
N ARG A 97 10.85 21.36 0.28
CA ARG A 97 11.33 21.77 -1.07
C ARG A 97 12.33 20.82 -1.74
N LYS A 98 12.60 19.64 -1.16
CA LYS A 98 13.39 18.58 -1.77
C LYS A 98 12.45 17.54 -2.40
N LYS A 99 12.88 17.01 -3.55
CA LYS A 99 12.28 15.85 -4.20
C LYS A 99 13.25 14.70 -4.09
N GLN A 100 12.78 13.55 -3.62
CA GLN A 100 13.55 12.32 -3.58
C GLN A 100 12.80 11.25 -4.35
N PHE A 101 13.46 10.66 -5.34
CA PHE A 101 12.91 9.56 -6.12
C PHE A 101 13.40 8.23 -5.55
N GLY A 102 12.56 7.22 -5.62
CA GLY A 102 12.91 5.85 -5.27
C GLY A 102 12.28 4.87 -6.24
N ILE A 103 12.78 3.63 -6.20
CA ILE A 103 12.29 2.53 -7.03
C ILE A 103 11.60 1.52 -6.11
N VAL A 104 10.42 1.05 -6.51
CA VAL A 104 9.78 -0.14 -5.95
C VAL A 104 10.08 -1.30 -6.89
N ALA A 105 10.73 -2.32 -6.36
CA ALA A 105 11.16 -3.51 -7.08
C ALA A 105 11.31 -4.69 -6.12
N SER A 106 11.33 -5.91 -6.65
CA SER A 106 11.78 -7.08 -5.90
C SER A 106 13.30 -7.06 -5.82
N VAL A 107 13.86 -7.24 -4.64
CA VAL A 107 15.31 -7.22 -4.43
C VAL A 107 15.73 -8.48 -3.69
N ASP A 108 16.77 -9.15 -4.19
CA ASP A 108 17.43 -10.25 -3.50
C ASP A 108 18.68 -9.73 -2.80
N ILE A 109 18.63 -9.69 -1.46
CA ILE A 109 19.70 -9.20 -0.59
C ILE A 109 20.09 -10.32 0.37
N LYS A 110 21.39 -10.66 0.37
CA LYS A 110 21.96 -11.59 1.35
C LYS A 110 21.82 -11.03 2.77
N SER A 111 21.53 -11.91 3.73
CA SER A 111 21.36 -11.55 5.15
C SER A 111 22.58 -10.86 5.77
N ASN A 112 23.79 -11.10 5.25
CA ASN A 112 25.04 -10.52 5.73
C ASN A 112 25.47 -9.22 5.00
N ASN A 113 24.56 -8.58 4.25
CA ASN A 113 24.85 -7.32 3.56
C ASN A 113 25.09 -6.17 4.56
N LYS A 114 26.26 -5.51 4.49
CA LYS A 114 26.63 -4.36 5.33
C LYS A 114 26.41 -2.99 4.68
N ASN A 115 26.12 -2.96 3.38
CA ASN A 115 26.02 -1.73 2.58
C ASN A 115 24.57 -1.26 2.35
N ILE A 116 23.61 -2.20 2.36
CA ILE A 116 22.18 -1.88 2.28
C ILE A 116 21.59 -2.10 3.66
N LEU A 117 21.25 -1.00 4.32
CA LEU A 117 20.62 -1.01 5.64
C LEU A 117 19.10 -1.10 5.48
N LYS A 118 18.47 -1.94 6.30
CA LYS A 118 17.01 -1.97 6.43
C LYS A 118 16.58 -0.77 7.26
N HIS A 119 15.55 -0.07 6.82
CA HIS A 119 15.03 1.11 7.53
C HIS A 119 13.86 0.78 8.46
N GLU A 120 13.05 -0.23 8.11
CA GLU A 120 11.94 -0.70 8.92
C GLU A 120 12.12 -2.19 9.24
N ASP A 121 12.00 -2.54 10.53
CA ASP A 121 11.85 -3.92 10.97
C ASP A 121 10.38 -4.31 10.77
N ILE A 122 10.08 -4.89 9.61
CA ILE A 122 8.80 -5.57 9.41
C ILE A 122 8.91 -6.85 10.24
N TYR A 123 8.24 -6.91 11.39
CA TYR A 123 8.15 -8.12 12.20
C TYR A 123 7.69 -9.28 11.30
N ILE A 124 8.53 -10.31 11.17
CA ILE A 124 8.18 -11.61 10.58
C ILE A 124 7.83 -12.54 11.72
#